data_AF-A0A099KJ24-F1
#
_entry.id   AF-A0A099KJ24-F1
#
_cell.length_a   1.000
_cell.length_b   1.000
_cell.length_c   1.000
_cell.angle_alpha   90.00
_cell.angle_beta   90.00
_cell.angle_gamma   90.00
#
_symmetry.space_group_name_H-M   'P 1'
#
loop_
_entity.id
_entity.type
_entity.pdbx_description
1 polymer ?
#
loop_
_entity_poly.entity_id
_entity_poly.type
_entity_poly.pdbx_seq_one_letter_code
_entity_poly.pdbx_strand_id
1 'polypeptide(L)' 'MSSPFLKHITEQMRLKRYAKRTIESYVYWIKAFINFNEQRHPIKCHDTEVERFLSHLTNQLNVAPKTQCVALNALVFL' A
#
# COMPACT_ATOMS: atom_id res chain seq x y z
N MET A 1 -3.28 -16.00 8.30
CA MET A 1 -2.66 -15.37 9.48
C MET A 1 -2.46 -13.88 9.21
N SER A 2 -2.72 -13.02 10.20
CA SER A 2 -2.59 -11.56 10.04
C SER A 2 -1.13 -11.15 10.28
N SER A 3 -0.49 -10.52 9.28
CA SER A 3 0.91 -10.08 9.35
C SER A 3 1.13 -9.10 10.53
N PRO A 4 2.13 -9.33 11.41
CA PRO A 4 2.46 -8.40 12.49
C PRO A 4 2.74 -6.98 11.99
N PHE A 5 3.38 -6.85 10.82
CA PHE A 5 3.66 -5.57 10.17
C PHE A 5 2.36 -4.81 9.84
N LEU A 6 1.39 -5.47 9.19
CA LEU A 6 0.13 -4.82 8.82
C LEU A 6 -0.72 -4.43 10.04
N LYS A 7 -0.64 -5.19 11.13
CA LYS A 7 -1.27 -4.82 12.40
C LYS A 7 -0.65 -3.55 12.98
N HIS A 8 0.68 -3.47 13.00
CA HIS A 8 1.38 -2.28 13.47
C HIS A 8 1.00 -1.04 12.66
N ILE A 9 0.98 -1.13 11.33
CA ILE A 9 0.52 -0.05 10.45
C ILE A 9 -0.92 0.37 10.75
N THR A 10 -1.83 -0.60 10.95
CA THR A 10 -3.23 -0.33 11.30
C THR A 10 -3.33 0.44 12.62
N GLU A 11 -2.56 0.04 13.63
CA GLU A 11 -2.53 0.72 14.93
C GLU A 11 -1.97 2.14 14.82
N GLN A 12 -0.89 2.35 14.07
CA GLN A 12 -0.32 3.67 13.82
C GLN A 12 -1.32 4.62 13.14
N MET A 13 -2.07 4.13 12.14
CA MET A 13 -3.11 4.94 11.50
C MET A 13 -4.28 5.25 12.43
N ARG A 14 -4.66 4.31 13.31
CA ARG A 14 -5.69 4.55 14.34
C ARG A 14 -5.25 5.63 15.33
N LEU A 15 -3.98 5.60 15.78
CA LEU A 15 -3.42 6.64 16.65
C LEU A 15 -3.44 8.02 15.98
N LYS A 16 -3.19 8.08 14.67
CA LYS A 16 -3.31 9.29 13.84
C LYS A 16 -4.75 9.67 13.47
N ARG A 17 -5.76 8.97 14.02
CA ARG A 17 -7.20 9.22 13.83
C ARG A 17 -7.67 9.14 12.37
N TYR A 18 -7.04 8.30 11.55
CA TYR A 18 -7.54 8.02 10.21
C TYR A 18 -8.93 7.36 10.29
N ALA A 19 -9.81 7.71 9.34
CA ALA A 19 -11.10 7.06 9.23
C ALA A 19 -10.93 5.56 8.94
N LYS A 20 -11.80 4.72 9.53
CA LYS A 20 -11.73 3.25 9.39
C LYS A 20 -11.62 2.79 7.92
N ARG A 21 -12.41 3.38 7.03
CA ARG A 21 -12.40 3.08 5.58
C ARG A 21 -11.06 3.42 4.91
N THR A 22 -10.40 4.50 5.35
CA THR A 22 -9.08 4.88 4.84
C THR A 22 -8.03 3.87 5.28
N ILE A 23 -8.09 3.42 6.53
CA ILE A 23 -7.17 2.39 7.06
C ILE A 23 -7.32 1.09 6.27
N GLU A 24 -8.55 0.63 6.06
CA GLU A 24 -8.84 -0.58 5.27
C GLU A 24 -8.28 -0.46 3.84
N SER A 25 -8.49 0.70 3.20
CA SER A 25 -8.00 0.98 1.85
C SER A 25 -6.47 0.99 1.80
N TYR A 26 -5.80 1.63 2.77
CA TYR A 26 -4.35 1.73 2.77
C TYR A 26 -3.70 0.38 3.06
N VAL A 27 -4.22 -0.36 4.05
CA VAL A 27 -3.73 -1.70 4.37
C VAL A 27 -3.87 -2.64 3.18
N TYR A 28 -4.95 -2.51 2.39
CA TYR A 28 -5.12 -3.26 1.14
C TYR A 28 -3.99 -2.96 0.14
N TRP A 29 -3.72 -1.68 -0.15
CA TRP A 29 -2.69 -1.29 -1.11
C TRP A 29 -1.27 -1.62 -0.65
N ILE A 30 -0.98 -1.43 0.64
CA ILE A 30 0.30 -1.82 1.25
C ILE A 30 0.52 -3.33 1.12
N LYS A 31 -0.52 -4.15 1.38
CA LYS A 31 -0.44 -5.60 1.19
C LYS A 31 -0.25 -5.97 -0.28
N ALA A 32 -0.96 -5.31 -1.20
CA ALA A 32 -0.81 -5.55 -2.63
C ALA A 32 0.62 -5.24 -3.12
N PHE A 33 1.22 -4.14 -2.64
CA PHE A 33 2.59 -3.76 -2.93
C PHE A 33 3.61 -4.78 -2.40
N ILE A 34 3.44 -5.26 -1.16
CA ILE A 34 4.31 -6.30 -0.59
C ILE A 34 4.23 -7.59 -1.42
N ASN A 35 3.03 -7.99 -1.82
CA ASN A 35 2.85 -9.17 -2.64
C ASN A 35 3.44 -9.02 -4.04
N PHE A 36 3.32 -7.85 -4.66
CA PHE A 36 3.93 -7.53 -5.95
C PHE A 36 5.45 -7.63 -5.91
N ASN A 37 6.07 -7.25 -4.80
CA ASN A 37 7.52 -7.34 -4.58
C ASN A 37 7.93 -8.66 -3.90
N GLU A 38 7.23 -9.76 -4.16
CA GLU A 38 7.60 -11.11 -3.69
C GLU A 38 7.73 -11.23 -2.16
N GLN A 39 6.84 -10.56 -1.42
CA GLN A 39 6.87 -10.49 0.05
C GLN A 39 8.12 -9.81 0.64
N ARG A 40 8.86 -9.05 -0.17
CA ARG A 40 9.96 -8.22 0.31
C ARG A 40 9.43 -7.14 1.24
N HIS A 41 10.14 -6.92 2.33
CA HIS A 41 9.77 -5.88 3.30
C HIS A 41 9.83 -4.50 2.62
N PRO A 42 8.82 -3.62 2.82
CA PRO A 42 8.76 -2.31 2.15
C PRO A 42 9.99 -1.43 2.36
N ILE A 43 10.68 -1.56 3.50
CA ILE A 43 11.94 -0.83 3.78
C ILE A 43 13.07 -1.11 2.77
N LYS A 44 13.00 -2.23 2.05
CA LYS A 44 13.96 -2.61 1.00
C LYS A 44 13.46 -2.28 -0.41
N CYS A 45 12.32 -1.62 -0.50
CA CYS A 45 11.70 -1.19 -1.75
C CYS A 45 11.75 0.33 -1.77
N HIS A 46 12.26 0.89 -2.86
CA HIS A 46 12.40 2.33 -3.02
C HIS A 46 11.61 2.77 -4.25
N ASP A 47 11.97 3.92 -4.82
CA ASP A 47 11.24 4.58 -5.89
C ASP A 47 11.00 3.66 -7.10
N THR A 48 11.99 2.83 -7.46
CA THR A 48 11.89 1.89 -8.59
C THR A 48 10.78 0.87 -8.40
N GLU A 49 10.66 0.27 -7.21
CA GLU A 49 9.61 -0.70 -6.90
C GLU A 49 8.24 -0.04 -6.84
N VAL A 50 8.16 1.19 -6.31
CA VAL A 50 6.92 1.97 -6.26
C VAL A 50 6.44 2.30 -7.68
N GLU A 51 7.32 2.81 -8.53
CA GLU A 51 6.99 3.16 -9.92
C GLU A 51 6.54 1.94 -10.72
N ARG A 52 7.23 0.80 -10.56
CA ARG A 52 6.85 -0.46 -11.21
C ARG A 52 5.48 -0.95 -10.75
N PHE A 53 5.21 -0.88 -9.45
CA PHE A 53 3.91 -1.26 -8.91
C PHE A 53 2.79 -0.37 -9.43
N LEU A 54 2.96 0.96 -9.37
CA LEU A 54 1.94 1.89 -9.85
C LEU A 54 1.71 1.77 -11.36
N SER A 55 2.78 1.51 -12.13
CA SER A 55 2.69 1.21 -13.57
C SER A 55 1.94 -0.10 -13.83
N HIS A 56 2.18 -1.14 -13.02
CA HIS A 56 1.44 -2.40 -13.09
C HIS A 56 -0.06 -2.19 -12.83
N LEU A 57 -0.43 -1.38 -11.82
CA LEU A 57 -1.83 -1.08 -11.53
C LEU A 57 -2.53 -0.44 -12.75
N THR A 58 -1.88 0.51 -13.41
CA THR A 58 -2.48 1.20 -14.56
C THR A 58 -2.47 0.36 -15.82
N ASN A 59 -1.34 -0.27 -16.15
CA ASN A 59 -1.14 -0.92 -17.45
C ASN A 59 -1.68 -2.34 -17.51
N GLN A 60 -1.69 -3.06 -16.39
CA GLN A 60 -2.11 -4.47 -16.36
C GLN A 60 -3.47 -4.64 -15.68
N LEU A 61 -3.73 -3.89 -14.61
CA LEU A 61 -5.01 -3.95 -13.90
C LEU A 61 -6.01 -2.87 -14.35
N ASN A 62 -5.62 -1.97 -15.26
CA ASN A 62 -6.47 -0.90 -15.81
C ASN A 62 -7.22 -0.10 -14.74
N VAL A 63 -6.58 0.15 -13.59
CA VAL A 63 -7.23 0.92 -12.52
C VAL A 63 -7.41 2.38 -12.92
N ALA A 64 -8.48 3.00 -12.45
CA ALA A 64 -8.69 4.43 -12.67
C ALA A 64 -7.55 5.26 -12.04
N PRO A 65 -7.20 6.44 -12.60
CA PRO A 65 -6.12 7.28 -12.07
C PRO A 65 -6.31 7.63 -10.59
N LYS A 66 -7.54 7.96 -10.16
CA LYS A 66 -7.83 8.22 -8.74
C LYS A 66 -7.56 7.01 -7.85
N THR A 67 -7.79 5.80 -8.35
CA THR A 67 -7.49 4.56 -7.61
C THR A 67 -5.98 4.37 -7.45
N GLN A 68 -5.20 4.62 -8.50
CA GLN A 68 -3.74 4.63 -8.44
C GLN A 68 -3.23 5.69 -7.45
N CYS A 69 -3.82 6.88 -7.40
CA CYS A 69 -3.47 7.90 -6.41
C CYS A 69 -3.70 7.43 -4.97
N VAL A 70 -4.79 6.69 -4.70
CA VAL A 70 -5.02 6.11 -3.36
C VAL A 70 -3.96 5.07 -3.01
N ALA A 71 -3.53 4.26 -3.99
CA ALA A 71 -2.43 3.32 -3.79
C ALA A 71 -1.11 4.05 -3.47
N LEU A 72 -0.76 5.08 -4.25
CA LEU A 72 0.42 5.92 -3.98
C LEU A 72 0.36 6.55 -2.59
N ASN A 73 -0.77 7.15 -2.20
CA ASN A 73 -0.92 7.76 -0.87
C ASN A 73 -0.74 6.73 0.25
N ALA A 74 -1.15 5.49 0.04
CA ALA A 74 -0.93 4.41 0.99
C ALA A 74 0.55 4.03 1.12
N LEU A 75 1.32 4.10 0.04
CA LEU A 75 2.76 3.85 0.04
C LEU A 75 3.55 5.02 0.65
N VAL A 76 3.12 6.27 0.41
CA VAL A 76 3.71 7.47 1.02
C VAL A 76 3.52 7.50 2.54
N PHE A 77 2.52 6.79 3.08
CA PHE A 77 2.35 6.66 4.53
C PHE A 77 3.44 5.78 5.18
N LEU A 78 4.00 4.81 4.45
CA LEU A 78 5.00 3.86 4.97
C LEU A 78 6.34 4.55 5.27
#